data_AF-A0AAV0Y2E7-F1
#
_entry.id   AF-A0AAV0Y2E7-F1
#
_cell.length_a   1.000
_cell.length_b   1.000
_cell.length_c   1.000
_cell.angle_alpha   90.00
_cell.angle_beta   90.00
_cell.angle_gamma   90.00
#
_symmetry.space_group_name_H-M   'P 1'
#
loop_
_entity.id
_entity.type
_entity.pdbx_description
1 polymer ?
#
loop_
_entity_poly.entity_id
_entity_poly.type
_entity_poly.pdbx_seq_one_letter_code
_entity_poly.pdbx_strand_id
1 'polypeptide(L)'
;MSNNRIPYVQNLVVLQNKAKAAMAGRWDPNAKNTAKKYNSIDDVESFFKKNSITRIKAVVESVIDRTTMKRLLLYERNMILFYLSLIRCPPEDSDLGDEAKFFVEVRLLQKDVEVTLEGVLGK
;
A
#
# COMPACT_ATOMS: atom_id res chain seq x y z
N MET A 1 35.61 -15.14 -16.79
CA MET A 1 34.58 -15.82 -15.97
C MET A 1 35.08 -15.89 -14.53
N SER A 2 35.00 -14.80 -13.79
CA SER A 2 35.56 -14.70 -12.45
C SER A 2 34.53 -14.05 -11.54
N ASN A 3 34.14 -14.77 -10.49
CA ASN A 3 34.00 -14.29 -9.11
C ASN A 3 32.83 -14.96 -8.36
N ASN A 4 32.78 -16.30 -8.34
CA ASN A 4 31.79 -17.05 -7.54
C ASN A 4 32.28 -17.31 -6.09
N ARG A 5 33.18 -16.47 -5.56
CA ARG A 5 33.82 -16.68 -4.23
C ARG A 5 33.17 -15.87 -3.10
N ILE A 6 32.15 -15.07 -3.38
CA ILE A 6 31.46 -14.27 -2.37
C ILE A 6 30.43 -15.18 -1.67
N PRO A 7 30.57 -15.46 -0.36
CA PRO A 7 29.71 -16.44 0.33
C PRO A 7 28.21 -16.14 0.21
N TYR A 8 27.82 -14.87 0.20
CA TYR A 8 26.43 -14.44 0.01
C TYR A 8 25.90 -14.80 -1.39
N VAL A 9 26.72 -14.68 -2.43
CA VAL A 9 26.32 -15.04 -3.81
C VAL A 9 26.07 -16.55 -3.92
N GLN A 10 26.92 -17.37 -3.29
CA GLN A 10 26.71 -18.81 -3.26
C GLN A 10 25.39 -19.18 -2.56
N ASN A 11 25.04 -18.47 -1.48
CA ASN A 11 23.74 -18.65 -0.80
C ASN A 11 22.56 -18.26 -1.69
N LEU A 12 22.66 -17.15 -2.43
CA LEU A 12 21.63 -16.74 -3.39
C LEU A 12 21.40 -17.79 -4.49
N VAL A 13 22.48 -18.42 -4.99
CA VAL A 13 22.38 -19.51 -5.98
C VAL A 13 21.64 -20.72 -5.40
N VAL A 14 21.93 -21.09 -4.14
CA VAL A 14 21.23 -22.18 -3.45
C VAL A 14 19.74 -21.86 -3.31
N LEU A 15 19.38 -20.66 -2.85
CA LEU A 15 18.00 -20.20 -2.74
C LEU A 15 17.28 -20.17 -4.09
N GLN A 16 17.97 -19.71 -5.14
CA GLN A 16 17.43 -19.70 -6.50
C GLN A 16 17.13 -21.13 -6.99
N ASN A 17 18.04 -22.07 -6.78
CA ASN A 17 17.84 -23.47 -7.18
C ASN A 17 16.67 -24.11 -6.42
N LYS A 18 16.53 -23.79 -5.12
CA LYS A 18 15.37 -24.22 -4.32
C LYS A 18 14.05 -23.66 -4.87
N ALA A 19 14.02 -22.37 -5.24
CA ALA A 19 12.84 -21.74 -5.82
C ALA A 19 12.48 -22.31 -7.20
N LYS A 20 13.48 -22.64 -8.04
CA LYS A 20 13.27 -23.31 -9.34
C LYS A 20 12.69 -24.70 -9.16
N ALA A 21 13.27 -25.51 -8.27
CA ALA A 21 12.79 -26.86 -7.98
C ALA A 21 11.35 -26.86 -7.44
N ALA A 22 10.99 -25.85 -6.64
CA ALA A 22 9.65 -25.66 -6.10
C ALA A 22 8.67 -25.00 -7.09
N MET A 23 9.11 -24.64 -8.31
CA MET A 23 8.32 -23.88 -9.28
C MET A 23 7.67 -22.64 -8.64
N ALA A 24 8.42 -21.87 -7.85
CA ALA A 24 7.87 -20.74 -7.10
C ALA A 24 7.89 -19.43 -7.91
N GLY A 25 6.77 -18.70 -7.90
CA GLY A 25 6.67 -17.35 -8.46
C GLY A 25 7.02 -17.32 -9.95
N ARG A 26 8.06 -16.56 -10.33
CA ARG A 26 8.50 -16.45 -11.73
C ARG A 26 8.98 -17.76 -12.37
N TRP A 27 9.26 -18.78 -11.55
CA TRP A 27 9.71 -20.10 -12.02
C TRP A 27 8.55 -21.06 -12.27
N ASP A 28 7.33 -20.69 -11.88
CA ASP A 28 6.12 -21.42 -12.25
C ASP A 28 5.72 -21.07 -13.70
N PRO A 29 5.76 -22.02 -14.65
CA PRO A 29 5.33 -21.76 -16.02
C PRO A 29 3.82 -21.46 -16.11
N ASN A 30 3.04 -21.84 -15.10
CA ASN A 30 1.60 -21.59 -15.02
C ASN A 30 1.26 -20.36 -14.17
N ALA A 31 2.26 -19.63 -13.63
CA ALA A 31 2.00 -18.42 -12.88
C ALA A 31 1.30 -17.39 -13.77
N LYS A 32 0.02 -17.17 -13.47
CA LYS A 32 -0.72 -16.06 -14.06
C LYS A 32 -0.16 -14.78 -13.47
N ASN A 33 0.17 -13.82 -14.32
CA ASN A 33 0.51 -12.48 -13.87
C ASN A 33 -0.75 -11.85 -13.25
N THR A 34 -0.87 -11.93 -11.93
CA THR A 34 -1.95 -11.32 -11.15
C THR A 34 -1.66 -9.87 -10.82
N ALA A 35 -0.57 -9.27 -11.29
CA ALA A 35 -0.31 -7.84 -11.13
C ALA A 35 -1.27 -7.02 -12.02
N LYS A 36 -2.54 -6.90 -11.60
CA LYS A 36 -3.50 -5.98 -12.20
C LYS A 36 -3.06 -4.54 -11.94
N LYS A 37 -3.28 -3.65 -12.90
CA LYS A 37 -3.11 -2.21 -12.68
C LYS A 37 -4.04 -1.74 -11.56
N TYR A 38 -3.63 -0.70 -10.85
CA TYR A 38 -4.52 0.02 -9.96
C TYR A 38 -5.67 0.60 -10.78
N ASN A 39 -6.90 0.41 -10.31
CA ASN A 39 -8.06 1.00 -10.95
C ASN A 39 -8.32 2.38 -10.34
N SER A 40 -8.70 3.33 -11.19
CA SER A 40 -9.39 4.55 -10.75
C SER A 40 -10.83 4.22 -10.40
N ILE A 41 -11.38 4.93 -9.43
CA ILE A 41 -12.82 4.87 -9.13
C ILE A 41 -13.49 5.91 -10.01
N ASP A 42 -14.28 5.46 -10.99
CA ASP A 42 -14.94 6.36 -11.94
C ASP A 42 -16.11 7.12 -11.29
N ASP A 43 -16.88 6.43 -10.43
CA ASP A 43 -17.98 7.02 -9.67
C ASP A 43 -17.75 6.82 -8.16
N VAL A 44 -17.25 7.87 -7.52
CA VAL A 44 -16.89 7.87 -6.11
C VAL A 44 -18.15 7.78 -5.22
N GLU A 45 -19.28 8.33 -5.66
CA GLU A 45 -20.51 8.30 -4.87
C GLU A 45 -21.12 6.89 -4.81
N SER A 46 -21.21 6.21 -5.96
CA SER A 46 -21.69 4.81 -5.95
C SER A 46 -20.73 3.89 -5.21
N PHE A 47 -19.43 4.11 -5.36
CA PHE A 47 -18.41 3.38 -4.59
C PHE A 47 -18.59 3.57 -3.08
N PHE A 48 -18.78 4.82 -2.62
CA PHE A 48 -19.06 5.12 -1.22
C PHE A 48 -20.37 4.46 -0.76
N LYS A 49 -21.48 4.63 -1.49
CA LYS A 49 -22.78 4.05 -1.13
C LYS A 49 -22.69 2.52 -0.94
N LYS A 50 -21.98 1.84 -1.85
CA LYS A 50 -21.78 0.38 -1.79
C LYS A 50 -20.96 -0.09 -0.59
N ASN A 51 -19.93 0.67 -0.21
CA ASN A 51 -18.95 0.26 0.80
C ASN A 51 -19.05 1.02 2.13
N SER A 52 -20.03 1.93 2.26
CA SER A 52 -20.24 2.72 3.48
C SER A 52 -20.39 1.80 4.69
N ILE A 53 -19.81 2.22 5.82
CA ILE A 53 -19.90 1.52 7.13
C ILE A 53 -19.16 0.16 7.18
N THR A 54 -18.63 -0.34 6.06
CA THR A 54 -17.83 -1.59 6.03
C THR A 54 -16.36 -1.33 6.36
N ARG A 55 -15.72 -2.28 7.06
CA ARG A 55 -14.27 -2.27 7.27
C ARG A 55 -13.59 -2.87 6.04
N ILE A 56 -12.83 -2.05 5.34
CA ILE A 56 -12.12 -2.43 4.12
C ILE A 56 -10.65 -2.61 4.44
N LYS A 57 -10.09 -3.77 4.11
CA LYS A 57 -8.64 -4.00 4.23
C LYS A 57 -7.91 -3.18 3.17
N ALA A 58 -6.88 -2.47 3.61
CA ALA A 58 -6.08 -1.60 2.77
C ALA A 58 -4.61 -1.60 3.17
N VAL A 59 -3.76 -1.13 2.27
CA VAL A 59 -2.35 -0.83 2.54
C VAL A 59 -2.13 0.66 2.39
N VAL A 60 -1.38 1.27 3.31
CA VAL A 60 -0.97 2.67 3.18
C VAL A 60 0.26 2.75 2.27
N GLU A 61 0.05 3.25 1.05
CA GLU A 61 1.09 3.34 0.02
C GLU A 61 1.97 4.59 0.19
N SER A 62 1.35 5.70 0.57
CA SER A 62 2.09 6.94 0.86
C SER A 62 1.36 7.80 1.89
N VAL A 63 2.12 8.48 2.73
CA VAL A 63 1.61 9.53 3.60
C VAL A 63 1.91 10.86 2.91
N ILE A 64 0.86 11.60 2.54
CA ILE A 64 1.04 12.91 1.90
C ILE A 64 1.34 13.93 2.99
N ASP A 65 0.42 13.98 3.95
CA ASP A 65 0.50 14.79 5.14
C ASP A 65 -0.02 13.98 6.35
N ARG A 66 0.05 14.60 7.52
CA ARG A 66 -0.42 14.10 8.82
C ARG A 66 -1.89 13.61 8.89
N THR A 67 -2.74 14.00 7.95
CA THR A 67 -4.17 13.67 7.87
C THR A 67 -4.57 12.95 6.59
N THR A 68 -3.75 13.05 5.54
CA THR A 68 -4.05 12.65 4.18
C THR A 68 -3.06 11.60 3.70
N MET A 69 -3.59 10.45 3.25
CA MET A 69 -2.79 9.31 2.84
C MET A 69 -3.32 8.73 1.52
N LYS A 70 -2.44 8.19 0.68
CA LYS A 70 -2.85 7.31 -0.42
C LYS A 70 -2.94 5.88 0.09
N ARG A 71 -4.05 5.21 -0.21
CA ARG A 71 -4.31 3.84 0.23
C ARG A 71 -4.70 2.95 -0.94
N LEU A 72 -4.20 1.73 -0.91
CA LEU A 72 -4.59 0.66 -1.81
C LEU A 72 -5.64 -0.21 -1.13
N LEU A 73 -6.88 -0.19 -1.63
CA LEU A 73 -7.93 -1.08 -1.14
C LEU A 73 -7.73 -2.49 -1.70
N LEU A 74 -7.58 -3.50 -0.86
CA LEU A 74 -7.11 -4.83 -1.27
C LEU A 74 -8.12 -5.62 -2.11
N TYR A 75 -9.42 -5.48 -1.84
CA TYR A 75 -10.46 -6.25 -2.52
C TYR A 75 -10.63 -5.83 -4.00
N GLU A 76 -10.75 -4.52 -4.24
CA GLU A 76 -11.00 -3.97 -5.59
C GLU A 76 -9.73 -3.44 -6.28
N ARG A 77 -8.60 -3.37 -5.57
CA ARG A 77 -7.32 -2.80 -6.02
C ARG A 77 -7.44 -1.36 -6.52
N ASN A 78 -8.35 -0.61 -5.89
CA ASN A 78 -8.52 0.81 -6.14
C ASN A 78 -7.52 1.60 -5.30
N MET A 79 -6.88 2.59 -5.90
CA MET A 79 -6.06 3.55 -5.17
C MET A 79 -6.90 4.78 -4.82
N ILE A 80 -7.01 5.09 -3.54
CA ILE A 80 -7.81 6.23 -3.06
C ILE A 80 -6.95 7.23 -2.32
N LEU A 81 -7.39 8.49 -2.36
CA LEU A 81 -6.93 9.52 -1.44
C LEU A 81 -7.83 9.50 -0.21
N PHE A 82 -7.25 9.21 0.94
CA PHE A 82 -7.95 9.02 2.19
C PHE A 82 -7.65 10.16 3.15
N TYR A 83 -8.69 10.74 3.73
CA TYR A 83 -8.62 11.81 4.73
C TYR A 83 -9.09 11.25 6.07
N LEU A 84 -8.32 11.47 7.14
CA LEU A 84 -8.76 11.15 8.49
C LEU A 84 -9.89 12.09 8.90
N SER A 85 -11.01 11.51 9.34
CA SER A 85 -12.18 12.27 9.77
C SER A 85 -11.99 12.87 11.15
N LEU A 86 -12.71 13.97 11.41
CA LEU A 86 -12.90 14.59 12.73
C LEU A 86 -11.64 15.12 13.43
N ILE A 87 -10.47 15.05 12.81
CA ILE A 87 -9.23 15.59 13.37
C ILE A 87 -8.75 16.81 12.59
N ARG A 88 -8.14 17.74 13.30
CA ARG A 88 -7.35 18.83 12.71
C ARG A 88 -5.94 18.69 13.22
N CYS A 89 -4.99 18.96 12.34
CA CYS A 89 -3.59 18.81 12.65
C CYS A 89 -2.84 20.09 12.23
N PRO A 90 -1.80 20.54 12.95
CA PRO A 90 -1.14 21.83 12.73
C PRO A 90 -0.65 22.02 11.28
N PRO A 91 -0.73 23.21 10.67
CA PRO A 91 -0.26 23.45 9.29
C PRO A 91 1.15 22.91 9.03
N GLU A 92 1.48 22.56 7.77
CA GLU A 92 2.84 22.06 7.46
C GLU A 92 3.91 23.09 7.84
N ASP A 93 3.65 24.38 7.62
CA ASP A 93 4.56 25.48 7.98
C ASP A 93 4.60 25.80 9.48
N SER A 94 3.96 24.99 10.34
CA SER A 94 4.03 25.17 11.79
C SER A 94 5.18 24.37 12.39
N ASP A 95 5.60 24.75 13.60
CA ASP A 95 6.70 24.12 14.34
C ASP A 95 6.53 22.61 14.59
N LEU A 96 5.33 22.05 14.35
CA LEU A 96 5.02 20.63 14.55
C LEU A 96 4.54 19.93 13.26
N GLY A 97 4.59 20.61 12.10
CA GLY A 97 4.09 20.09 10.83
C GLY A 97 4.84 18.83 10.39
N ASP A 98 6.17 18.88 10.43
CA ASP A 98 7.06 17.80 10.05
C ASP A 98 6.96 16.61 11.04
N GLU A 99 6.94 16.88 12.34
CA GLU A 99 6.79 15.86 13.38
C GLU A 99 5.45 15.13 13.28
N ALA A 100 4.37 15.86 12.96
CA ALA A 100 3.06 15.27 12.79
C ALA A 100 3.01 14.31 11.59
N LYS A 101 3.66 14.67 10.46
CA LYS A 101 3.79 13.77 9.32
C LYS A 101 4.65 12.56 9.65
N PHE A 102 5.83 12.79 10.24
CA PHE A 102 6.74 11.73 10.65
C PHE A 102 6.07 10.73 11.59
N PHE A 103 5.26 11.21 12.54
CA PHE A 103 4.51 10.38 13.48
C PHE A 103 3.60 9.35 12.76
N VAL A 104 2.94 9.78 11.68
CA VAL A 104 2.04 8.92 10.88
C VAL A 104 2.84 7.97 10.00
N GLU A 105 3.91 8.46 9.35
CA GLU A 105 4.77 7.66 8.48
C GLU A 105 5.36 6.45 9.21
N VAL A 106 5.99 6.65 10.36
CA VAL A 106 6.64 5.54 11.09
C VAL A 106 5.65 4.49 11.59
N ARG A 107 4.36 4.84 11.71
CA ARG A 107 3.31 3.95 12.22
C ARG A 107 2.53 3.25 11.13
N LEU A 108 2.24 3.94 10.03
CA LEU A 108 1.26 3.48 9.06
C LEU A 108 1.86 3.17 7.68
N LEU A 109 3.00 3.75 7.31
CA LEU A 109 3.57 3.54 5.97
C LEU A 109 3.85 2.05 5.71
N GLN A 110 3.38 1.55 4.56
CA GLN A 110 3.48 0.14 4.14
C GLN A 110 2.92 -0.87 5.17
N LYS A 111 1.93 -0.45 5.97
CA LYS A 111 1.21 -1.35 6.89
C LYS A 111 -0.15 -1.74 6.33
N ASP A 112 -0.55 -2.97 6.65
CA ASP A 112 -1.92 -3.45 6.50
C ASP A 112 -2.81 -2.77 7.55
N VAL A 113 -3.90 -2.18 7.09
CA VAL A 113 -4.87 -1.46 7.92
C VAL A 113 -6.29 -1.83 7.52
N GLU A 114 -7.24 -1.59 8.42
CA GLU A 114 -8.67 -1.61 8.11
C GLU A 114 -9.21 -0.18 8.16
N VAL A 115 -10.01 0.18 7.15
CA VAL A 115 -10.52 1.55 6.97
C VAL A 115 -12.03 1.52 6.84
N THR A 116 -12.70 2.48 7.46
CA THR A 116 -14.13 2.71 7.28
C THR A 116 -14.30 3.99 6.49
N LEU A 117 -15.15 3.97 5.47
CA LEU A 117 -15.49 5.17 4.69
C LEU A 117 -16.70 5.84 5.35
N GLU A 118 -16.52 7.08 5.80
CA GLU A 118 -17.55 7.87 6.48
C GLU A 118 -18.19 8.95 5.58
N GLY A 119 -17.48 9.33 4.51
CA GLY A 119 -17.96 10.30 3.54
C GLY A 119 -17.03 10.40 2.34
N VAL A 120 -17.41 11.28 1.43
CA VAL A 120 -16.65 11.64 0.24
C VAL A 120 -16.43 13.14 0.26
N LEU A 121 -15.23 13.58 -0.07
CA LEU A 121 -14.96 15.00 -0.29
C LEU A 121 -15.71 15.41 -1.56
N GLY A 122 -16.80 16.15 -1.40
CA GLY A 122 -17.55 16.70 -2.52
C GLY A 122 -16.68 17.64 -3.37
N LYS A 123 -17.08 17.86 -4.62
CA LYS A 123 -16.59 19.02 -5.39
C LYS A 123 -17.14 20.32 -4.80
#